data_AF-A0A7C1HYC3-F1
#
_entry.id   AF-A0A7C1HYC3-F1
#
_cell.length_a   1.000
_cell.length_b   1.000
_cell.length_c   1.000
_cell.angle_alpha   90.00
_cell.angle_beta   90.00
_cell.angle_gamma   90.00
#
_symmetry.space_group_name_H-M   'P 1'
#
loop_
_entity.id
_entity.type
_entity.pdbx_description
1 polymer ?
#
loop_
_entity_poly.entity_id
_entity_poly.type
_entity_poly.pdbx_seq_one_letter_code
_entity_poly.pdbx_strand_id
1 'polypeptide(L)'
;MDIEQLWGILHKERSMATLQELPDGFCEDVGRYIGQLAAEKCAVDERRAELVEDEIRNARMKVEDIVRRRIGKIVKLASSGSRTLPRGMLAAEEEIFTGVKRHVDEGKERLLALMLDQRGSAASAAQSELKRSVQENVPKAQHSVRKAESGSNEEEKEQPQHPGKREEQPKSSWNLFRSTKPTPARERGEELHIVRILDDLPPFMGIDGRIYKLKREDVILLPKTNAEILCKRGVAERFEGEIAPGGGEHDEK
;
A
#
# COMPACT_ATOMS: atom_id res chain seq x y z
N MET A 1 7.42 -0.66 -21.09
CA MET A 1 7.00 -0.03 -19.82
C MET A 1 7.74 1.27 -19.67
N ASP A 2 7.00 2.34 -19.39
CA ASP A 2 7.51 3.66 -19.02
C ASP A 2 6.66 4.22 -17.87
N ILE A 3 7.02 5.42 -17.39
CA ILE A 3 6.30 6.08 -16.31
C ILE A 3 4.83 6.37 -16.67
N GLU A 4 4.50 6.66 -17.92
CA GLU A 4 3.13 6.99 -18.33
C GLU A 4 2.24 5.76 -18.39
N GLN A 5 2.77 4.65 -18.89
CA GLN A 5 2.12 3.36 -18.92
C GLN A 5 1.81 2.90 -17.48
N LEU A 6 2.76 3.06 -16.56
CA LEU A 6 2.54 2.81 -15.13
C LEU A 6 1.41 3.65 -14.56
N TRP A 7 1.31 4.93 -14.96
CA TRP A 7 0.22 5.79 -14.51
C TRP A 7 -1.12 5.41 -15.12
N GLY A 8 -1.16 5.06 -16.40
CA GLY A 8 -2.36 4.60 -17.07
C GLY A 8 -2.92 3.37 -16.37
N ILE A 9 -2.04 2.42 -16.00
CA ILE A 9 -2.40 1.24 -15.22
C ILE A 9 -2.89 1.64 -13.82
N LEU A 10 -2.13 2.46 -13.08
CA LEU A 10 -2.53 2.91 -11.74
C LEU A 10 -3.87 3.65 -11.75
N HIS A 11 -4.12 4.48 -12.75
CA HIS A 11 -5.38 5.22 -12.88
C HIS A 11 -6.55 4.28 -13.10
N LYS A 12 -6.41 3.30 -14.01
CA LYS A 12 -7.41 2.24 -14.24
C LYS A 12 -7.64 1.41 -12.98
N GLU A 13 -6.57 1.02 -12.29
CA GLU A 13 -6.64 0.25 -11.06
C GLU A 13 -7.38 1.03 -9.95
N ARG A 14 -7.21 2.36 -9.90
CA ARG A 14 -7.91 3.24 -8.95
C ARG A 14 -9.38 3.46 -9.30
N SER A 15 -9.71 3.59 -10.59
CA SER A 15 -11.08 3.88 -11.03
C SER A 15 -11.95 2.63 -11.07
N MET A 16 -11.38 1.45 -11.34
CA MET A 16 -12.11 0.20 -11.41
C MET A 16 -12.35 -0.40 -10.02
N ALA A 17 -13.59 -0.77 -9.73
CA ALA A 17 -13.93 -1.47 -8.49
C ALA A 17 -13.51 -2.94 -8.50
N THR A 18 -13.43 -3.54 -9.69
CA THR A 18 -13.00 -4.93 -9.92
C THR A 18 -11.50 -5.01 -10.17
N LEU A 19 -10.94 -6.22 -10.04
CA LEU A 19 -9.55 -6.48 -10.38
C LEU A 19 -9.36 -6.24 -11.89
N GLN A 20 -8.43 -5.36 -12.26
CA GLN A 20 -8.10 -5.13 -13.66
C GLN A 20 -7.22 -6.29 -14.16
N GLU A 21 -7.35 -6.67 -15.43
CA GLU A 21 -6.36 -7.53 -16.07
C GLU A 21 -5.11 -6.69 -16.38
N LEU A 22 -3.97 -7.10 -15.83
CA LEU A 22 -2.68 -6.50 -16.16
C LEU A 22 -2.16 -7.07 -17.48
N PRO A 23 -1.37 -6.31 -18.26
CA PRO A 23 -0.70 -6.85 -19.44
C PRO A 23 0.17 -8.07 -19.10
N ASP A 24 0.23 -9.04 -20.02
CA ASP A 24 1.15 -10.17 -19.92
C ASP A 24 2.59 -9.64 -19.85
N GLY A 25 3.38 -10.17 -18.91
CA GLY A 25 4.76 -9.70 -18.69
C GLY A 25 4.89 -8.37 -17.94
N PHE A 26 3.81 -7.80 -17.38
CA PHE A 26 3.85 -6.55 -16.60
C PHE A 26 4.99 -6.52 -15.58
N CYS A 27 5.17 -7.58 -14.79
CA CYS A 27 6.22 -7.67 -13.78
C CYS A 27 7.64 -7.59 -14.39
N GLU A 28 7.86 -8.30 -15.50
CA GLU A 28 9.14 -8.31 -16.20
C GLU A 28 9.43 -6.93 -16.82
N ASP A 29 8.42 -6.31 -17.42
CA ASP A 29 8.57 -5.01 -18.04
C ASP A 29 8.84 -3.90 -17.02
N VAL A 30 8.20 -3.94 -15.85
CA VAL A 30 8.50 -3.04 -14.73
C VAL A 30 9.92 -3.27 -14.22
N GLY A 31 10.34 -4.53 -14.07
CA GLY A 31 11.70 -4.87 -13.68
C GLY A 31 12.73 -4.33 -14.66
N ARG A 32 12.48 -4.51 -15.96
CA ARG A 32 13.34 -3.99 -17.04
C ARG A 32 13.42 -2.46 -17.01
N TYR A 33 12.29 -1.78 -16.85
CA TYR A 33 12.23 -0.31 -16.78
C TYR A 33 13.01 0.25 -15.57
N ILE A 34 12.78 -0.29 -14.37
CA ILE A 34 13.53 0.13 -13.17
C ILE A 34 15.03 -0.17 -13.33
N GLY A 35 15.39 -1.30 -13.95
CA GLY A 35 16.78 -1.65 -14.23
C GLY A 35 17.44 -0.70 -15.23
N GLN A 36 16.73 -0.26 -16.27
CA GLN A 36 17.21 0.73 -17.23
C GLN A 36 17.49 2.08 -16.55
N LEU A 37 16.57 2.56 -15.71
CA LEU A 37 16.78 3.80 -14.94
C LEU A 37 17.96 3.67 -13.97
N ALA A 38 18.14 2.52 -13.32
CA ALA A 38 19.28 2.29 -12.44
C ALA A 38 20.61 2.32 -13.20
N ALA A 39 20.65 1.78 -14.42
CA ALA A 39 21.81 1.86 -15.29
C ALA A 39 22.07 3.30 -15.77
N GLU A 40 21.02 4.04 -16.15
CA GLU A 40 21.12 5.46 -16.51
C GLU A 40 21.72 6.27 -15.36
N LYS A 41 21.25 6.06 -14.11
CA LYS A 41 21.78 6.74 -12.92
C LYS A 41 23.29 6.58 -12.78
N CYS A 42 23.85 5.40 -13.09
CA CYS A 42 25.28 5.14 -12.98
C CYS A 42 26.11 5.77 -14.13
N ALA A 43 25.47 6.15 -15.23
CA ALA A 43 26.14 6.66 -16.43
C ALA A 43 26.12 8.20 -16.55
N VAL A 44 25.33 8.89 -15.73
CA VAL A 44 25.11 10.34 -15.81
C VAL A 44 25.83 11.10 -14.68
N ASP A 45 25.91 12.43 -14.81
CA ASP A 45 26.46 13.30 -13.76
C ASP A 45 25.58 13.30 -12.49
N GLU A 46 26.12 13.82 -11.38
CA GLU A 46 25.46 13.83 -10.06
C GLU A 46 24.08 14.49 -10.09
N ARG A 47 23.95 15.62 -10.79
CA ARG A 47 22.71 16.38 -10.87
C ARG A 47 21.62 15.62 -11.63
N ARG A 48 21.99 15.00 -12.76
CA ARG A 48 21.09 14.14 -13.52
C ARG A 48 20.79 12.85 -12.74
N ALA A 49 21.75 12.31 -11.98
CA ALA A 49 21.55 11.12 -11.16
C ALA A 49 20.49 11.34 -10.07
N GLU A 50 20.40 12.54 -9.47
CA GLU A 50 19.33 12.89 -8.54
C GLU A 50 17.94 12.86 -9.20
N LEU A 51 17.82 13.39 -10.42
CA LEU A 51 16.56 13.36 -11.17
C LEU A 51 16.13 11.93 -11.52
N VAL A 52 17.08 11.11 -11.97
CA VAL A 52 16.83 9.70 -12.28
C VAL A 52 16.49 8.92 -11.01
N GLU A 53 17.13 9.21 -9.87
CA GLU A 53 16.77 8.59 -8.60
C GLU A 53 15.32 8.92 -8.18
N ASP A 54 14.91 10.17 -8.36
CA ASP A 54 13.53 10.58 -8.13
C ASP A 54 12.55 9.84 -9.05
N GLU A 55 12.91 9.62 -10.31
CA GLU A 55 12.11 8.81 -11.25
C GLU A 55 12.00 7.35 -10.78
N ILE A 56 13.12 6.72 -10.38
CA ILE A 56 13.12 5.36 -9.82
C ILE A 56 12.21 5.28 -8.60
N ARG A 57 12.33 6.25 -7.69
CA ARG A 57 11.50 6.32 -6.49
C ARG A 57 10.03 6.43 -6.87
N ASN A 58 9.70 7.35 -7.78
CA ASN A 58 8.32 7.55 -8.24
C ASN A 58 7.74 6.29 -8.90
N ALA A 59 8.51 5.61 -9.75
CA ALA A 59 8.10 4.37 -10.41
C ALA A 59 7.81 3.27 -9.36
N ARG A 60 8.73 3.06 -8.41
CA ARG A 60 8.56 2.09 -7.32
C ARG A 60 7.30 2.35 -6.51
N MET A 61 7.08 3.61 -6.12
CA MET A 61 5.91 3.99 -5.34
C MET A 61 4.58 3.72 -6.07
N LYS A 62 4.56 3.90 -7.40
CA LYS A 62 3.37 3.60 -8.21
C LYS A 62 3.12 2.11 -8.33
N VAL A 63 4.17 1.33 -8.54
CA VAL A 63 4.09 -0.14 -8.56
C VAL A 63 3.56 -0.66 -7.22
N GLU A 64 4.09 -0.15 -6.09
CA GLU A 64 3.59 -0.50 -4.77
C GLU A 64 2.12 -0.11 -4.58
N ASP A 65 1.67 1.05 -5.07
CA ASP A 65 0.26 1.43 -4.96
C ASP A 65 -0.65 0.55 -5.83
N ILE A 66 -0.21 0.15 -7.02
CA ILE A 66 -0.91 -0.84 -7.86
C ILE A 66 -1.06 -2.15 -7.08
N VAL A 67 0.05 -2.71 -6.58
CA VAL A 67 0.06 -3.99 -5.84
C VAL A 67 -0.84 -3.91 -4.59
N ARG A 68 -0.70 -2.84 -3.79
CA ARG A 68 -1.52 -2.62 -2.60
C ARG A 68 -3.02 -2.61 -2.92
N ARG A 69 -3.43 -1.91 -3.98
CA ARG A 69 -4.83 -1.82 -4.40
C ARG A 69 -5.37 -3.16 -4.88
N ARG A 70 -4.59 -3.87 -5.69
CA ARG A 70 -4.95 -5.20 -6.20
C ARG A 70 -5.12 -6.20 -5.06
N ILE A 71 -4.17 -6.25 -4.13
CA ILE A 71 -4.27 -7.10 -2.92
C ILE A 71 -5.54 -6.76 -2.14
N GLY A 72 -5.84 -5.47 -1.95
CA GLY A 72 -7.08 -5.06 -1.27
C GLY A 72 -8.35 -5.59 -1.94
N LYS A 73 -8.40 -5.58 -3.28
CA LYS A 73 -9.52 -6.15 -4.05
C LYS A 73 -9.56 -7.67 -3.93
N ILE A 74 -8.41 -8.34 -4.01
CA ILE A 74 -8.28 -9.79 -3.88
C ILE A 74 -8.78 -10.26 -2.51
N VAL A 75 -8.32 -9.61 -1.42
CA VAL A 75 -8.74 -9.91 -0.06
C VAL A 75 -10.25 -9.70 0.11
N LYS A 76 -10.78 -8.60 -0.45
CA LYS A 76 -12.23 -8.33 -0.43
C LYS A 76 -13.02 -9.42 -1.14
N LEU A 77 -12.54 -9.89 -2.30
CA LEU A 77 -13.16 -10.98 -3.08
C LEU A 77 -13.07 -12.32 -2.36
N ALA A 78 -11.93 -12.64 -1.73
CA ALA A 78 -11.77 -13.85 -0.93
C ALA A 78 -12.73 -13.85 0.28
N SER A 79 -12.88 -12.69 0.92
CA SER A 79 -13.69 -12.56 2.14
C SER A 79 -15.19 -12.58 1.87
N SER A 80 -15.62 -12.16 0.68
CA SER A 80 -17.05 -12.09 0.30
C SER A 80 -17.72 -13.46 0.09
N GLY A 81 -16.95 -14.55 0.11
CA GLY A 81 -17.47 -15.91 -0.07
C GLY A 81 -17.67 -16.32 -1.53
N SER A 82 -17.13 -15.54 -2.48
CA SER A 82 -17.13 -15.95 -3.90
C SER A 82 -16.39 -17.28 -4.07
N ARG A 83 -16.96 -18.20 -4.84
CA ARG A 83 -16.36 -19.50 -5.21
C ARG A 83 -15.55 -19.43 -6.51
N THR A 84 -15.66 -18.33 -7.25
CA THR A 84 -14.99 -18.18 -8.54
C THR A 84 -13.67 -17.46 -8.36
N LEU A 85 -12.63 -17.94 -9.05
CA LEU A 85 -11.38 -17.20 -9.17
C LEU A 85 -11.58 -16.03 -10.13
N PRO A 86 -11.31 -14.78 -9.70
CA PRO A 86 -11.21 -13.64 -10.59
C PRO A 86 -10.20 -13.87 -11.72
N ARG A 87 -10.54 -13.40 -12.94
CA ARG A 87 -9.61 -13.38 -14.08
C ARG A 87 -8.53 -12.31 -13.87
N GLY A 88 -7.36 -12.51 -14.46
CA GLY A 88 -6.27 -11.52 -14.45
C GLY A 88 -5.49 -11.43 -13.14
N MET A 89 -5.49 -12.49 -12.32
CA MET A 89 -4.56 -12.62 -11.20
C MET A 89 -3.18 -13.10 -11.67
N LEU A 90 -2.15 -12.55 -11.04
CA LEU A 90 -0.79 -13.08 -11.11
C LEU A 90 -0.69 -14.37 -10.29
N ALA A 91 0.27 -15.25 -10.61
CA ALA A 91 0.46 -16.51 -9.85
C ALA A 91 0.66 -16.27 -8.34
N ALA A 92 1.45 -15.25 -7.98
CA ALA A 92 1.64 -14.86 -6.58
C ALA A 92 0.36 -14.31 -5.92
N GLU A 93 -0.51 -13.66 -6.70
CA GLU A 93 -1.80 -13.15 -6.21
C GLU A 93 -2.82 -14.28 -5.96
N GLU A 94 -2.76 -15.34 -6.77
CA GLU A 94 -3.60 -16.53 -6.62
C GLU A 94 -3.30 -17.28 -5.31
N GLU A 95 -2.03 -17.37 -4.94
CA GLU A 95 -1.61 -17.95 -3.65
C GLU A 95 -2.19 -17.14 -2.47
N ILE A 96 -2.10 -15.81 -2.54
CA ILE A 96 -2.68 -14.90 -1.53
C ILE A 96 -4.20 -15.10 -1.45
N PHE A 97 -4.89 -15.13 -2.59
CA PHE A 97 -6.34 -15.33 -2.65
C PHE A 97 -6.75 -16.63 -1.96
N THR A 98 -6.09 -17.74 -2.33
CA THR A 98 -6.39 -19.08 -1.82
C THR A 98 -6.13 -19.17 -0.33
N GLY A 99 -5.00 -18.63 0.14
CA GLY A 99 -4.65 -18.59 1.57
C GLY A 99 -5.67 -17.82 2.39
N VAL A 100 -6.04 -16.60 1.95
CA VAL A 100 -7.04 -15.77 2.65
C VAL A 100 -8.41 -16.44 2.64
N LYS A 101 -8.84 -16.98 1.49
CA LYS A 101 -10.13 -17.65 1.35
C LYS A 101 -10.24 -18.84 2.30
N ARG A 102 -9.22 -19.71 2.34
CA ARG A 102 -9.16 -20.86 3.25
C ARG A 102 -9.33 -20.43 4.71
N HIS A 103 -8.54 -19.45 5.16
CA HIS A 103 -8.61 -18.98 6.55
C HIS A 103 -9.96 -18.35 6.90
N VAL A 104 -10.57 -17.61 5.96
CA VAL A 104 -11.89 -17.02 6.16
C VAL A 104 -12.97 -18.09 6.22
N ASP A 105 -12.95 -19.06 5.31
CA ASP A 105 -13.97 -20.12 5.24
C ASP A 105 -13.90 -21.03 6.48
N GLU A 106 -12.70 -21.46 6.89
CA GLU A 106 -12.48 -22.21 8.14
C GLU A 106 -12.92 -21.42 9.38
N GLY A 107 -12.66 -20.11 9.41
CA GLY A 107 -13.08 -19.23 10.51
C GLY A 107 -14.59 -19.09 10.60
N LYS A 108 -15.27 -18.94 9.45
CA LYS A 108 -16.73 -18.90 9.36
C LYS A 108 -17.35 -20.21 9.84
N GLU A 109 -16.81 -21.36 9.42
CA GLU A 109 -17.29 -22.67 9.84
C GLU A 109 -17.18 -22.86 11.37
N ARG A 110 -16.04 -22.51 11.96
CA ARG A 110 -15.88 -22.57 13.44
C ARG A 110 -16.87 -21.68 14.18
N LEU A 111 -17.10 -20.45 13.71
CA LEU A 111 -18.06 -19.54 14.31
C LEU A 111 -19.50 -20.04 14.15
N LEU A 112 -19.85 -20.55 12.98
CA LEU A 112 -21.16 -21.14 12.72
C LEU A 112 -21.41 -22.37 13.59
N ALA A 113 -20.40 -23.24 13.75
CA ALA A 113 -20.48 -24.39 14.65
C ALA A 113 -20.79 -23.94 16.09
N LEU A 114 -20.06 -22.96 16.63
CA LEU A 114 -20.31 -22.44 17.99
C LEU A 114 -21.70 -21.81 18.16
N MET A 115 -22.20 -21.10 17.16
CA MET A 115 -23.50 -20.43 17.23
C MET A 115 -24.68 -21.39 17.06
N LEU A 116 -24.54 -22.39 16.19
CA LEU A 116 -25.59 -23.36 15.86
C LEU A 116 -25.59 -24.57 16.82
N ASP A 117 -24.53 -24.80 17.58
CA ASP A 117 -24.44 -25.85 18.60
C ASP A 117 -25.22 -25.53 19.90
N GLN A 118 -26.19 -24.61 19.83
CA GLN A 118 -27.22 -24.43 20.87
C GLN A 118 -28.24 -25.60 20.97
N ARG A 119 -27.88 -26.81 20.56
CA ARG A 119 -28.69 -28.03 20.80
C ARG A 119 -27.91 -29.22 21.38
N GLY A 120 -26.74 -28.99 21.96
CA GLY A 120 -26.07 -29.98 22.81
C GLY A 120 -26.57 -30.02 24.26
N SER A 121 -27.18 -28.94 24.78
CA SER A 121 -27.56 -28.87 26.20
C SER A 121 -28.87 -29.61 26.55
N ALA A 122 -29.65 -30.05 25.57
CA ALA A 122 -30.85 -30.87 25.80
C ALA A 122 -30.56 -32.39 25.70
N ALA A 123 -29.44 -32.80 25.08
CA ALA A 123 -29.12 -34.22 24.87
C ALA A 123 -28.31 -34.83 26.04
N SER A 124 -27.68 -34.01 26.88
CA SER A 124 -26.94 -34.44 28.08
C SER A 124 -27.86 -34.88 29.24
N ALA A 125 -29.08 -34.34 29.31
CA ALA A 125 -30.04 -34.69 30.37
C ALA A 125 -30.67 -36.09 30.19
N ALA A 126 -30.74 -36.61 28.96
CA ALA A 126 -31.36 -37.92 28.69
C ALA A 126 -30.42 -39.12 28.93
N GLN A 127 -29.10 -38.90 29.02
CA GLN A 127 -28.13 -39.98 29.28
C GLN A 127 -27.80 -40.18 30.76
N SER A 128 -28.15 -39.24 31.66
CA SER A 128 -27.91 -39.40 33.10
C SER A 128 -29.03 -40.16 33.84
N GLU A 129 -30.21 -40.32 33.24
CA GLU A 129 -31.32 -41.04 33.89
C GLU A 129 -31.28 -42.57 33.68
N LEU A 130 -30.60 -43.08 32.65
CA LEU A 130 -30.55 -44.53 32.37
C LEU A 130 -29.45 -45.29 33.16
N LYS A 131 -28.53 -44.58 33.84
CA LYS A 131 -27.45 -45.21 34.64
C LYS A 131 -27.73 -45.28 36.14
N ARG A 132 -28.90 -44.83 36.62
CA ARG A 132 -29.21 -44.79 38.06
C ARG A 132 -29.95 -46.03 38.58
N SER A 133 -30.29 -46.99 37.73
CA SER A 133 -31.07 -48.18 38.12
C SER A 133 -30.30 -49.50 37.99
N VAL A 134 -29.05 -49.59 38.45
CA VAL A 134 -28.47 -50.88 38.93
C VAL A 134 -27.43 -50.58 40.03
N GLN A 135 -27.87 -50.59 41.29
CA GLN A 135 -27.03 -50.94 42.44
C GLN A 135 -27.33 -52.41 42.78
N GLU A 136 -26.33 -53.29 42.81
CA GLU A 136 -25.91 -53.99 44.03
C GLU A 136 -24.78 -55.03 43.81
N ASN A 137 -23.92 -55.15 44.85
CA ASN A 137 -22.94 -56.20 45.21
C ASN A 137 -21.48 -56.19 44.68
N VAL A 138 -20.63 -55.33 45.30
CA VAL A 138 -19.48 -55.57 46.25
C VAL A 138 -18.92 -57.03 46.40
N PRO A 139 -17.63 -57.35 46.82
CA PRO A 139 -16.41 -56.55 47.16
C PRO A 139 -14.96 -57.08 46.76
N LYS A 140 -13.97 -56.17 46.95
CA LYS A 140 -12.59 -56.25 47.55
C LYS A 140 -11.39 -57.02 46.95
N ALA A 141 -10.24 -56.31 46.82
CA ALA A 141 -8.92 -56.48 47.50
C ALA A 141 -7.79 -55.76 46.69
N GLN A 142 -7.16 -54.68 47.15
CA GLN A 142 -5.97 -54.52 48.04
C GLN A 142 -4.57 -54.56 47.37
N HIS A 143 -3.70 -53.66 47.92
CA HIS A 143 -2.23 -53.46 47.79
C HIS A 143 -1.69 -52.65 46.60
N SER A 144 -0.63 -51.83 46.67
CA SER A 144 0.11 -50.98 47.65
C SER A 144 1.52 -50.74 47.03
N VAL A 145 2.25 -49.70 47.48
CA VAL A 145 3.73 -49.52 47.38
C VAL A 145 4.25 -48.97 46.01
N ARG A 146 5.13 -47.97 45.83
CA ARG A 146 5.97 -47.07 46.67
C ARG A 146 6.46 -45.83 45.86
N LYS A 147 6.95 -44.88 46.66
CA LYS A 147 7.59 -43.56 46.47
C LYS A 147 9.03 -43.60 45.90
N ALA A 148 9.46 -42.52 45.22
CA ALA A 148 10.79 -41.85 45.27
C ALA A 148 10.73 -40.61 44.32
N GLU A 149 10.58 -39.37 44.77
CA GLU A 149 11.60 -38.41 45.29
C GLU A 149 12.85 -38.20 44.41
N SER A 150 12.92 -37.03 43.78
CA SER A 150 14.10 -36.13 43.85
C SER A 150 13.70 -34.74 43.38
N GLY A 151 14.00 -33.72 44.20
CA GLY A 151 13.81 -32.31 43.89
C GLY A 151 15.15 -31.62 43.64
N SER A 152 15.10 -30.48 42.96
CA SER A 152 16.03 -29.37 43.17
C SER A 152 15.31 -28.09 42.80
N ASN A 153 15.26 -27.19 43.77
CA ASN A 153 14.75 -25.83 43.72
C ASN A 153 15.78 -24.95 42.99
N GLU A 154 15.35 -23.85 42.36
CA GLU A 154 15.95 -22.51 42.57
C GLU A 154 15.19 -21.44 41.77
N GLU A 155 14.72 -20.45 42.53
CA GLU A 155 14.24 -19.14 42.09
C GLU A 155 15.45 -18.29 41.68
N GLU A 156 15.35 -17.49 40.61
CA GLU A 156 15.34 -16.02 40.72
C GLU A 156 15.31 -15.30 39.36
N LYS A 157 14.78 -14.09 39.46
CA LYS A 157 14.59 -13.02 38.46
C LYS A 157 15.90 -12.64 37.74
N GLU A 158 15.77 -12.14 36.51
CA GLU A 158 15.90 -10.70 36.23
C GLU A 158 15.82 -10.39 34.73
N GLN A 159 15.05 -9.35 34.43
CA GLN A 159 15.07 -8.63 33.15
C GLN A 159 16.37 -7.82 33.05
N PRO A 160 16.91 -7.64 31.84
CA PRO A 160 17.65 -6.43 31.52
C PRO A 160 16.89 -5.61 30.47
N GLN A 161 16.38 -4.46 30.91
CA GLN A 161 16.25 -3.31 30.03
C GLN A 161 17.65 -2.70 29.86
N HIS A 162 18.04 -2.38 28.63
CA HIS A 162 18.89 -1.21 28.42
C HIS A 162 18.55 -0.50 27.09
N PRO A 163 18.75 0.84 27.06
CA PRO A 163 18.18 1.77 26.10
C PRO A 163 19.17 2.08 24.98
N GLY A 164 18.69 2.61 23.86
CA GLY A 164 19.59 3.25 22.92
C GLY A 164 19.03 3.46 21.52
N LYS A 165 18.87 4.75 21.19
CA LYS A 165 18.89 5.33 19.85
C LYS A 165 17.65 5.08 18.98
N ARG A 166 16.71 6.01 19.19
CA ARG A 166 15.75 6.46 18.19
C ARG A 166 16.53 7.07 17.01
N GLU A 167 16.84 6.25 16.02
CA GLU A 167 17.19 6.75 14.69
C GLU A 167 15.93 7.35 14.08
N GLU A 168 15.98 8.67 13.88
CA GLU A 168 14.98 9.40 13.12
C GLU A 168 15.00 8.90 11.67
N GLN A 169 14.07 8.02 11.34
CA GLN A 169 13.74 7.75 9.95
C GLN A 169 13.24 9.06 9.32
N PRO A 170 13.74 9.44 8.12
CA PRO A 170 13.25 10.64 7.46
C PRO A 170 11.76 10.41 7.21
N LYS A 171 10.94 11.26 7.83
CA LYS A 171 9.49 11.26 7.66
C LYS A 171 9.22 11.37 6.17
N SER A 172 8.90 10.24 5.58
CA SER A 172 8.38 10.14 4.23
C SER A 172 7.33 11.24 4.08
N SER A 173 7.61 12.16 3.17
CA SER A 173 6.80 13.33 2.80
C SER A 173 5.38 12.96 2.31
N TRP A 174 4.98 11.70 2.46
CA TRP A 174 3.72 11.11 2.03
C TRP A 174 2.60 11.21 3.05
N ASN A 175 2.89 11.60 4.30
CA ASN A 175 1.83 11.85 5.27
C ASN A 175 0.97 13.09 4.95
N LEU A 176 1.30 13.85 3.90
CA LEU A 176 0.47 14.96 3.41
C LEU A 176 -0.63 14.54 2.42
N PHE A 177 -0.64 13.29 1.92
CA PHE A 177 -1.60 12.82 0.91
C PHE A 177 -2.73 11.92 1.45
N ARG A 178 -2.75 11.63 2.76
CA ARG A 178 -3.79 10.81 3.39
C ARG A 178 -4.86 11.68 4.04
N SER A 179 -5.82 12.11 3.23
CA SER A 179 -7.22 12.40 3.56
C SER A 179 -7.69 13.72 2.99
N THR A 180 -8.03 13.72 1.70
CA THR A 180 -9.08 14.60 1.18
C THR A 180 -9.89 13.83 0.14
N LYS A 181 -11.21 13.84 0.32
CA LYS A 181 -12.18 13.32 -0.65
C LYS A 181 -11.95 14.04 -1.99
N PRO A 182 -12.16 13.39 -3.15
CA PRO A 182 -11.98 14.06 -4.44
C PRO A 182 -13.08 15.11 -4.61
N THR A 183 -12.73 16.39 -4.42
CA THR A 183 -13.59 17.53 -4.74
C THR A 183 -13.43 17.87 -6.23
N PRO A 184 -14.53 18.25 -6.92
CA PRO A 184 -14.53 18.48 -8.36
C PRO A 184 -13.62 19.67 -8.77
N ALA A 185 -13.09 19.56 -9.98
CA ALA A 185 -11.96 20.31 -10.53
C ALA A 185 -12.25 21.76 -10.98
N ARG A 186 -13.06 22.53 -10.24
CA ARG A 186 -13.22 23.96 -10.51
C ARG A 186 -13.13 24.75 -9.21
N GLU A 187 -12.19 25.71 -9.21
CA GLU A 187 -11.99 26.76 -8.21
C GLU A 187 -11.28 26.38 -6.90
N ARG A 188 -10.08 25.78 -7.01
CA ARG A 188 -8.97 26.28 -6.17
C ARG A 188 -8.17 27.23 -7.04
N GLY A 189 -8.16 28.51 -6.70
CA GLY A 189 -7.21 29.47 -7.26
C GLY A 189 -5.81 29.09 -6.80
N GLU A 190 -5.26 28.01 -7.35
CA GLU A 190 -3.87 27.64 -7.12
C GLU A 190 -3.04 28.64 -7.89
N GLU A 191 -2.22 29.40 -7.16
CA GLU A 191 -1.31 30.37 -7.73
C GLU A 191 -0.43 29.65 -8.77
N LEU A 192 -0.51 30.09 -10.02
CA LEU A 192 0.27 29.53 -11.12
C LEU A 192 1.50 30.43 -11.33
N HIS A 193 2.65 29.81 -11.54
CA HIS A 193 3.86 30.53 -11.90
C HIS A 193 4.34 30.09 -13.27
N ILE A 194 4.74 31.08 -14.08
CA ILE A 194 5.46 30.84 -15.32
C ILE A 194 6.90 30.49 -14.93
N VAL A 195 7.38 29.35 -15.40
CA VAL A 195 8.77 28.93 -15.22
C VAL A 195 9.38 28.57 -16.55
N ARG A 196 10.67 28.88 -16.71
CA ARG A 196 11.52 28.35 -17.78
C ARG A 196 12.31 27.16 -17.25
N ILE A 197 12.30 26.06 -17.98
CA ILE A 197 13.00 24.84 -17.61
C ILE A 197 14.45 24.90 -18.08
N LEU A 198 15.39 24.57 -17.20
CA LEU A 198 16.84 24.72 -17.46
C LEU A 198 17.49 23.42 -17.95
N ASP A 199 16.87 22.26 -17.68
CA ASP A 199 17.38 20.95 -18.07
C ASP A 199 16.24 20.02 -18.50
N ASP A 200 16.57 18.95 -19.22
CA ASP A 200 15.58 17.92 -19.57
C ASP A 200 15.09 17.22 -18.31
N LEU A 201 13.77 17.29 -18.05
CA LEU A 201 13.16 16.72 -16.86
C LEU A 201 12.49 15.38 -17.16
N PRO A 202 12.64 14.38 -16.28
CA PRO A 202 11.82 13.19 -16.36
C PRO A 202 10.33 13.54 -16.15
N PRO A 203 9.39 12.79 -16.75
CA PRO A 203 7.96 13.10 -16.60
C PRO A 203 7.50 13.03 -15.13
N PHE A 204 6.74 14.02 -14.68
CA PHE A 204 6.27 14.10 -13.29
C PHE A 204 4.79 14.47 -13.15
N MET A 205 4.23 14.24 -11.96
CA MET A 205 2.86 14.62 -11.58
C MET A 205 2.85 15.95 -10.88
N GLY A 206 2.08 16.90 -11.40
CA GLY A 206 1.73 18.06 -10.62
C GLY A 206 0.71 17.74 -9.53
N ILE A 207 0.66 18.58 -8.50
CA ILE A 207 -0.40 18.53 -7.47
C ILE A 207 -1.83 18.63 -8.03
N ASP A 208 -1.97 19.19 -9.23
CA ASP A 208 -3.20 19.27 -10.02
C ASP A 208 -3.59 17.94 -10.69
N GLY A 209 -2.75 16.92 -10.55
CA GLY A 209 -2.92 15.59 -11.16
C GLY A 209 -2.55 15.53 -12.64
N ARG A 210 -1.98 16.60 -13.22
CA ARG A 210 -1.54 16.61 -14.63
C ARG A 210 -0.13 16.01 -14.75
N ILE A 211 0.12 15.37 -15.90
CA ILE A 211 1.45 14.88 -16.27
C ILE A 211 2.17 15.98 -17.04
N TYR A 212 3.37 16.32 -16.60
CA TYR A 212 4.23 17.27 -17.28
C TYR A 212 5.42 16.53 -17.88
N LYS A 213 5.68 16.78 -19.18
CA LYS A 213 6.87 16.33 -19.90
C LYS A 213 7.58 17.58 -20.38
N LEU A 214 8.65 17.96 -19.70
CA LEU A 214 9.30 19.23 -19.94
C LEU A 214 10.75 19.01 -20.34
N LYS A 215 11.18 19.73 -21.37
CA LYS A 215 12.54 19.75 -21.87
C LYS A 215 13.20 21.08 -21.54
N ARG A 216 14.51 21.12 -21.71
CA ARG A 216 15.28 22.36 -21.59
C ARG A 216 14.72 23.46 -22.50
N GLU A 217 14.69 24.68 -21.96
CA GLU A 217 14.10 25.90 -22.52
C GLU A 217 12.57 25.93 -22.64
N ASP A 218 11.84 24.89 -22.22
CA ASP A 218 10.37 24.96 -22.18
C ASP A 218 9.91 26.05 -21.20
N VAL A 219 8.92 26.86 -21.63
CA VAL A 219 8.27 27.87 -20.79
C VAL A 219 6.82 27.46 -20.54
N ILE A 220 6.46 27.23 -19.28
CA ILE A 220 5.15 26.68 -18.92
C ILE A 220 4.60 27.26 -17.62
N LEU A 221 3.27 27.25 -17.49
CA LEU A 221 2.55 27.53 -16.25
C LEU A 221 2.48 26.27 -15.38
N LEU A 222 3.06 26.33 -14.19
CA LEU A 222 2.97 25.26 -13.20
C LEU A 222 2.29 25.75 -11.91
N PRO A 223 1.58 24.85 -11.19
CA PRO A 223 1.15 25.13 -9.82
C PRO A 223 2.33 25.57 -8.96
N LYS A 224 2.11 26.56 -8.09
CA LYS A 224 3.16 27.21 -7.30
C LYS A 224 4.06 26.25 -6.55
N THR A 225 3.49 25.25 -5.89
CA THR A 225 4.25 24.24 -5.16
C THR A 225 5.22 23.48 -6.06
N ASN A 226 4.80 23.13 -7.28
CA ASN A 226 5.68 22.44 -8.23
C ASN A 226 6.78 23.38 -8.73
N ALA A 227 6.40 24.61 -9.11
CA ALA A 227 7.34 25.62 -9.58
C ALA A 227 8.44 25.90 -8.54
N GLU A 228 8.08 26.09 -7.27
CA GLU A 228 9.03 26.33 -6.18
C GLU A 228 10.00 25.16 -5.97
N ILE A 229 9.53 23.91 -6.08
CA ILE A 229 10.38 22.72 -5.93
C ILE A 229 11.41 22.67 -7.07
N LEU A 230 10.98 22.90 -8.31
CA LEU A 230 11.86 22.90 -9.48
C LEU A 230 12.89 24.04 -9.41
N CYS A 231 12.48 25.24 -9.00
CA CYS A 231 13.39 26.36 -8.81
C CYS A 231 14.41 26.11 -7.69
N LYS A 232 13.99 25.56 -6.54
CA LYS A 232 14.90 25.22 -5.44
C LYS A 232 15.96 24.19 -5.82
N ARG A 233 15.64 23.29 -6.75
CA ARG A 233 16.57 22.30 -7.30
C ARG A 233 17.45 22.85 -8.43
N GLY A 234 17.26 24.11 -8.80
CA GLY A 234 18.00 24.79 -9.85
C GLY A 234 17.68 24.29 -11.27
N VAL A 235 16.63 23.48 -11.45
CA VAL A 235 16.23 22.90 -12.75
C VAL A 235 15.16 23.72 -13.48
N ALA A 236 14.64 24.75 -12.83
CA ALA A 236 13.77 25.73 -13.43
C ALA A 236 14.08 27.12 -12.88
N GLU A 237 13.71 28.14 -13.63
CA GLU A 237 13.82 29.54 -13.24
C GLU A 237 12.44 30.17 -13.37
N ARG A 238 12.04 30.98 -12.38
CA ARG A 238 10.76 31.69 -12.46
C ARG A 238 10.89 32.80 -13.49
N PHE A 239 9.92 32.90 -14.38
CA PHE A 239 9.84 34.01 -15.31
C PHE A 239 9.18 35.19 -14.59
N GLU A 240 9.97 36.18 -14.20
CA GLU A 240 9.48 37.48 -13.75
C GLU A 240 9.27 38.37 -14.98
N GLY A 241 8.10 38.23 -15.60
CA GLY A 241 7.64 39.25 -16.53
C GLY A 241 7.28 40.49 -15.73
N GLU A 242 8.14 41.51 -15.71
CA GLU A 242 7.66 42.87 -15.49
C GLU A 242 6.64 43.15 -16.61
N ILE A 243 5.36 42.98 -16.30
CA ILE A 243 4.32 43.60 -17.09
C ILE A 243 4.45 45.08 -16.78
N ALA A 244 5.28 45.79 -17.54
CA ALA A 244 5.22 47.24 -17.58
C ALA A 244 3.75 47.61 -17.81
N PRO A 245 3.12 48.44 -16.95
CA PRO A 245 1.78 48.91 -17.21
C PRO A 245 1.82 49.66 -18.55
N GLY A 246 1.25 49.02 -19.58
CA GLY A 246 1.21 49.56 -20.92
C GLY A 246 0.59 50.95 -20.89
N GLY A 247 1.31 51.91 -21.47
CA GLY A 247 0.82 53.26 -21.70
C GLY A 247 -0.50 53.21 -22.46
N GLY A 248 -1.57 53.60 -21.78
CA GLY A 248 -2.81 54.03 -22.41
C GLY A 248 -2.66 55.49 -22.81
N GLU A 249 -1.96 55.74 -23.91
CA GLU A 249 -2.11 56.98 -24.66
C GLU A 249 -3.29 56.77 -25.60
N HIS A 250 -4.42 57.41 -25.32
CA HIS A 250 -5.40 57.74 -26.34
C HIS A 250 -5.95 59.12 -26.02
N ASP A 251 -5.28 60.10 -26.63
CA ASP A 251 -5.88 61.35 -27.10
C ASP A 251 -7.24 61.07 -27.73
N GLU A 252 -8.29 61.75 -27.28
CA GLU A 252 -9.42 62.13 -28.13
C GLU A 252 -10.14 63.37 -27.56
N LYS A 253 -9.75 64.50 -28.14
CA LYS A 253 -10.48 65.77 -28.40
C LYS A 253 -11.36 66.41 -27.33
#